data_AF-A0A2S0VPR3-F1
#
_entry.id   AF-A0A2S0VPR3-F1
#
_cell.length_a   1.000
_cell.length_b   1.000
_cell.length_c   1.000
_cell.angle_alpha   90.00
_cell.angle_beta   90.00
_cell.angle_gamma   90.00
#
_symmetry.space_group_name_H-M   'P 1'
#
loop_
_entity.id
_entity.type
_entity.pdbx_description
1 polymer ?
#
loop_
_entity_poly.entity_id
_entity_poly.type
_entity_poly.pdbx_seq_one_letter_code
_entity_poly.pdbx_strand_id
1 'polypeptide(L)'
;MIKKMNRTLTTTLLTILISGCASNKMSHEELWHSHDLARVERAKTLYSCGMFFAIAGDQRQNEIEKSRYHKYSAKATNLAKELTPIDGSITDDQRKKLKKRYNLYAFRTSQSWIKAIGNDPEGNVFKNITKDCVSAIQNEDFIDTIDKLHNKISPKP
;
A
#
# COMPACT_ATOMS: atom_id res chain seq x y z
N MET A 1 35.22 63.09 -4.89
CA MET A 1 36.63 62.64 -4.94
C MET A 1 36.72 61.24 -4.35
N ILE A 2 37.22 60.28 -5.13
CA ILE A 2 37.41 58.87 -4.75
C ILE A 2 38.86 58.67 -4.30
N LYS A 3 39.07 57.94 -3.19
CA LYS A 3 40.18 56.99 -2.86
C LYS A 3 40.29 56.89 -1.32
N LYS A 4 40.53 55.75 -0.66
CA LYS A 4 40.78 54.36 -1.04
C LYS A 4 40.71 53.49 0.24
N MET A 5 40.30 52.24 0.03
CA MET A 5 40.37 51.04 0.90
C MET A 5 41.64 50.84 1.76
N ASN A 6 41.47 50.13 2.89
CA ASN A 6 42.13 48.86 3.27
C ASN A 6 41.45 48.30 4.56
N ARG A 7 40.58 47.28 4.51
CA ARG A 7 40.78 45.81 4.51
C ARG A 7 41.57 45.21 5.70
N THR A 8 40.83 44.55 6.60
CA THR A 8 41.11 43.26 7.30
C THR A 8 39.84 42.97 8.14
N LEU A 9 38.88 42.12 7.78
CA LEU A 9 38.87 40.65 7.62
C LEU A 9 39.38 39.87 8.85
N THR A 10 38.47 39.62 9.80
CA THR A 10 38.56 38.46 10.69
C THR A 10 37.17 37.87 10.89
N THR A 11 37.02 36.69 10.30
CA THR A 11 35.96 35.70 10.41
C THR A 11 35.68 35.25 11.84
N THR A 12 34.41 35.21 12.23
CA THR A 12 33.89 34.23 13.21
C THR A 12 32.68 33.52 12.62
N LEU A 13 33.00 32.38 12.02
CA LEU A 13 32.15 31.25 11.67
C LEU A 13 31.79 30.48 12.96
N LEU A 14 30.71 29.69 12.92
CA LEU A 14 30.18 28.77 13.95
C LEU A 14 29.44 29.46 15.12
N THR A 15 28.16 29.21 15.36
CA THR A 15 27.60 27.87 15.59
C THR A 15 26.29 27.60 14.85
N ILE A 16 26.38 26.58 14.01
CA ILE A 16 25.30 25.71 13.59
C ILE A 16 24.78 24.98 14.83
N LEU A 17 23.55 25.26 15.27
CA LEU A 17 22.74 24.28 16.00
C LEU A 17 21.54 23.97 15.11
N ILE A 18 21.82 23.02 14.21
CA ILE A 18 20.83 22.15 13.59
C ILE A 18 19.96 21.63 14.74
N SER A 19 18.77 22.20 14.92
CA SER A 19 17.66 21.48 15.55
C SER A 19 17.35 20.34 14.59
N GLY A 20 18.08 19.23 14.78
CA GLY A 20 17.90 18.03 14.01
C GLY A 20 16.43 17.68 14.03
N CYS A 21 15.78 17.79 12.87
CA CYS A 21 14.64 16.97 12.57
C CYS A 21 15.13 15.53 12.70
N ALA A 22 15.02 14.96 13.90
CA ALA A 22 15.16 13.53 14.11
C ALA A 22 14.04 12.89 13.30
N SER A 23 14.32 12.61 12.03
CA SER A 23 13.49 11.71 11.26
C SER A 23 13.70 10.34 11.89
N ASN A 24 12.92 10.01 12.93
CA ASN A 24 12.68 8.64 13.35
C ASN A 24 11.95 7.96 12.18
N LYS A 25 12.71 7.64 11.13
CA LYS A 25 12.25 6.79 10.04
C LYS A 25 12.20 5.40 10.64
N MET A 26 11.01 5.01 11.09
CA MET A 26 10.74 3.60 11.42
C MET A 26 11.21 2.75 10.24
N SER A 27 11.89 1.66 10.53
CA SER A 27 12.32 0.71 9.50
C SER A 27 11.08 0.13 8.80
N HIS A 28 11.25 -0.38 7.58
CA HIS A 28 10.15 -0.99 6.85
C HIS A 28 9.54 -2.18 7.63
N GLU A 29 10.39 -2.96 8.30
CA GLU A 29 10.00 -4.07 9.17
C GLU A 29 9.17 -3.57 10.35
N GLU A 30 9.58 -2.50 11.05
CA GLU A 30 8.79 -1.91 12.13
C GLU A 30 7.46 -1.31 11.62
N LEU A 31 7.43 -0.93 10.34
CA LEU A 31 6.25 -0.34 9.72
C LEU A 31 5.21 -1.39 9.35
N TRP A 32 5.62 -2.54 8.83
CA TRP A 32 4.74 -3.57 8.26
C TRP A 32 4.77 -4.90 9.00
N HIS A 33 5.59 -5.01 10.05
CA HIS A 33 5.82 -6.22 10.83
C HIS A 33 6.25 -7.42 9.98
N SER A 34 6.94 -7.20 8.86
CA SER A 34 7.53 -8.30 8.09
C SER A 34 8.71 -7.88 7.23
N HIS A 35 9.67 -8.80 7.07
CA HIS A 35 10.79 -8.74 6.15
C HIS A 35 10.42 -9.22 4.74
N ASP A 36 9.32 -9.95 4.57
CA ASP A 36 8.85 -10.40 3.26
C ASP A 36 8.20 -9.24 2.49
N LEU A 37 9.06 -8.39 1.92
CA LEU A 37 8.66 -7.20 1.18
C LEU A 37 7.71 -7.55 0.02
N ALA A 38 7.97 -8.67 -0.67
CA ALA A 38 7.13 -9.11 -1.78
C ALA A 38 5.70 -9.40 -1.29
N ARG A 39 5.55 -10.12 -0.18
CA ARG A 39 4.24 -10.42 0.40
C ARG A 39 3.56 -9.18 0.99
N VAL A 40 4.33 -8.25 1.56
CA VAL A 40 3.81 -6.94 1.99
C VAL A 40 3.22 -6.17 0.81
N GLU A 41 3.92 -6.09 -0.33
CA GLU A 41 3.45 -5.37 -1.52
C GLU A 41 2.23 -6.03 -2.17
N ARG A 42 2.20 -7.37 -2.22
CA ARG A 42 1.01 -8.10 -2.70
C ARG A 42 -0.21 -7.87 -1.79
N ALA A 43 -0.02 -7.88 -0.47
CA ALA A 43 -1.08 -7.54 0.48
C ALA A 43 -1.56 -6.09 0.29
N LYS A 44 -0.65 -5.12 0.16
CA LYS A 44 -0.99 -3.71 -0.13
C LYS A 44 -1.82 -3.58 -1.42
N THR A 45 -1.43 -4.29 -2.46
CA THR A 45 -2.13 -4.33 -3.75
C THR A 45 -3.55 -4.87 -3.56
N LEU A 46 -3.71 -6.02 -2.91
CA LEU A 46 -5.03 -6.60 -2.66
C LEU A 46 -5.93 -5.72 -1.79
N TYR A 47 -5.41 -5.09 -0.72
CA TYR A 47 -6.18 -4.12 0.07
C TYR A 47 -6.65 -2.94 -0.80
N SER A 48 -5.78 -2.43 -1.67
CA SER A 48 -6.10 -1.32 -2.59
C SER A 48 -7.15 -1.72 -3.62
N CYS A 49 -7.03 -2.91 -4.20
CA CYS A 49 -8.02 -3.48 -5.12
C CYS A 49 -9.38 -3.74 -4.46
N GLY A 50 -9.37 -4.23 -3.22
CA GLY A 50 -10.58 -4.38 -2.41
C GLY A 50 -11.33 -3.06 -2.28
N MET A 51 -10.61 -1.99 -1.95
CA MET A 51 -11.21 -0.65 -1.82
C MET A 51 -11.64 -0.06 -3.16
N PHE A 52 -10.82 -0.19 -4.20
CA PHE A 52 -11.15 0.25 -5.55
C PHE A 52 -12.44 -0.37 -6.06
N PHE A 53 -12.61 -1.70 -5.93
CA PHE A 53 -13.82 -2.37 -6.37
C PHE A 53 -15.05 -2.03 -5.52
N ALA A 54 -14.88 -1.73 -4.23
CA ALA A 54 -16.00 -1.22 -3.42
C ALA A 54 -16.50 0.12 -4.00
N ILE A 55 -15.59 1.07 -4.19
CA ILE A 55 -15.91 2.38 -4.76
C ILE A 55 -16.51 2.23 -6.16
N ALA A 56 -15.88 1.44 -7.02
CA ALA A 56 -16.36 1.22 -8.39
C ALA A 56 -17.74 0.57 -8.43
N GLY A 57 -18.05 -0.32 -7.48
CA GLY A 57 -19.36 -0.94 -7.31
C GLY A 57 -20.42 0.07 -6.86
N ASP A 58 -20.11 0.91 -5.87
CA ASP A 58 -21.01 1.94 -5.34
C ASP A 58 -21.41 2.99 -6.39
N GLN A 59 -20.61 3.16 -7.45
CA GLN A 59 -20.93 4.05 -8.58
C GLN A 59 -21.80 3.39 -9.67
N ARG A 60 -22.10 2.09 -9.60
CA ARG A 60 -22.93 1.41 -10.61
C ARG A 60 -24.42 1.54 -10.30
N GLN A 61 -25.19 1.89 -11.32
CA GLN A 61 -26.67 1.89 -11.26
C GLN A 61 -27.26 0.49 -11.49
N ASN A 62 -26.56 -0.37 -12.23
CA ASN A 62 -27.00 -1.73 -12.49
C ASN A 62 -26.62 -2.65 -11.31
N GLU A 63 -27.63 -3.27 -10.68
CA GLU A 63 -27.44 -4.12 -9.51
C GLU A 63 -26.58 -5.37 -9.76
N ILE A 64 -26.62 -5.94 -10.97
CA ILE A 64 -25.78 -7.09 -11.33
C ILE A 64 -24.31 -6.65 -11.36
N GLU A 65 -24.03 -5.50 -11.98
CA GLU A 65 -22.68 -4.96 -12.03
C GLU A 65 -22.16 -4.56 -10.65
N LYS A 66 -22.98 -3.85 -9.87
CA LYS A 66 -22.68 -3.48 -8.49
C LYS A 66 -22.34 -4.70 -7.64
N SER A 67 -23.19 -5.73 -7.68
CA SER A 67 -22.96 -6.99 -6.97
C SER A 67 -21.64 -7.66 -7.39
N ARG A 68 -21.34 -7.69 -8.69
CA ARG A 68 -20.07 -8.25 -9.21
C ARG A 68 -18.85 -7.50 -8.66
N TYR A 69 -18.88 -6.18 -8.64
CA TYR A 69 -17.78 -5.39 -8.06
C TYR A 69 -17.63 -5.60 -6.55
N HIS A 70 -18.73 -5.64 -5.80
CA HIS A 70 -18.65 -5.96 -4.36
C HIS A 70 -18.15 -7.38 -4.08
N LYS A 71 -18.45 -8.36 -4.94
CA LYS A 71 -17.86 -9.71 -4.84
C LYS A 71 -16.34 -9.66 -5.02
N TYR A 72 -15.83 -8.92 -6.02
CA TYR A 72 -14.39 -8.74 -6.17
C TYR A 72 -13.77 -7.99 -4.99
N SER A 73 -14.45 -6.97 -4.48
CA SER A 73 -14.01 -6.22 -3.29
C SER A 73 -13.84 -7.13 -2.07
N ALA A 74 -14.87 -7.93 -1.77
CA ALA A 74 -14.85 -8.88 -0.65
C ALA A 74 -13.75 -9.92 -0.83
N LYS A 75 -13.60 -10.47 -2.04
CA LYS A 75 -12.58 -11.47 -2.34
C LYS A 75 -11.17 -10.92 -2.16
N ALA A 76 -10.84 -9.78 -2.76
CA ALA A 76 -9.56 -9.12 -2.59
C ALA A 76 -9.27 -8.80 -1.11
N THR A 77 -10.28 -8.32 -0.38
CA THR A 77 -10.14 -8.00 1.05
C THR A 77 -9.84 -9.24 1.90
N ASN A 78 -10.44 -10.39 1.59
CA ASN A 78 -10.20 -11.63 2.32
C ASN A 78 -8.80 -12.17 2.03
N LEU A 79 -8.42 -12.26 0.74
CA LEU A 79 -7.05 -12.64 0.35
C LEU A 79 -6.02 -11.72 0.99
N ALA A 80 -6.27 -10.40 1.04
CA ALA A 80 -5.35 -9.45 1.64
C ALA A 80 -5.13 -9.72 3.15
N LYS A 81 -6.19 -10.05 3.88
CA LYS A 81 -6.12 -10.37 5.32
C LYS A 81 -5.34 -11.66 5.57
N GLU A 82 -5.59 -12.68 4.75
CA GLU A 82 -4.89 -13.98 4.83
C GLU A 82 -3.41 -13.84 4.45
N LEU A 83 -3.13 -13.02 3.43
CA LEU A 83 -1.78 -12.79 2.94
C LEU A 83 -0.94 -11.89 3.86
N THR A 84 -1.57 -11.01 4.65
CA THR A 84 -0.90 -9.99 5.48
C THR A 84 0.21 -10.66 6.31
N PRO A 85 1.49 -10.43 5.97
CA PRO A 85 2.59 -11.12 6.62
C PRO A 85 2.85 -10.50 8.00
N ILE A 86 3.21 -11.35 8.95
CA ILE A 86 3.60 -10.96 10.30
C ILE A 86 4.77 -11.85 10.71
N ASP A 87 5.91 -11.25 10.97
CA ASP A 87 7.10 -11.92 11.49
C ASP A 87 7.04 -11.90 13.02
N GLY A 88 7.23 -13.08 13.62
CA GLY A 88 7.16 -13.24 15.07
C GLY A 88 5.75 -13.01 15.65
N SER A 89 5.70 -12.77 16.96
CA SER A 89 4.47 -12.42 17.66
C SER A 89 4.32 -10.90 17.75
N ILE A 90 3.09 -10.42 17.57
CA ILE A 90 2.73 -9.01 17.76
C ILE A 90 1.58 -8.91 18.74
N THR A 91 1.52 -7.82 19.51
CA THR A 91 0.39 -7.52 20.39
C THR A 91 -0.88 -7.18 19.60
N ASP A 92 -2.04 -7.24 20.25
CA ASP A 92 -3.31 -6.84 19.63
C ASP A 92 -3.30 -5.37 19.18
N ASP A 93 -2.65 -4.49 19.96
CA ASP A 93 -2.48 -3.09 19.59
C ASP A 93 -1.61 -2.91 18.35
N GLN A 94 -0.53 -3.68 18.23
CA GLN A 94 0.31 -3.70 17.03
C GLN A 94 -0.48 -4.22 15.82
N ARG A 95 -1.24 -5.31 15.98
CA ARG A 95 -2.12 -5.85 14.94
C ARG A 95 -3.16 -4.84 14.48
N LYS A 96 -3.79 -4.12 15.41
CA LYS A 96 -4.76 -3.05 15.11
C LYS A 96 -4.10 -1.89 14.36
N LYS A 97 -2.91 -1.47 14.77
CA LYS A 97 -2.11 -0.44 14.07
C LYS A 97 -1.73 -0.90 12.66
N LEU A 98 -1.29 -2.14 12.48
CA LEU A 98 -0.94 -2.71 11.19
C LEU A 98 -2.15 -2.73 10.24
N LYS A 99 -3.30 -3.24 10.70
CA LYS A 99 -4.55 -3.21 9.94
C LYS A 99 -4.93 -1.78 9.52
N LYS A 100 -4.81 -0.81 10.44
CA LYS A 100 -5.07 0.61 10.15
C LYS A 100 -4.11 1.14 9.07
N ARG A 101 -2.84 0.75 9.09
CA ARG A 101 -1.84 1.15 8.08
C ARG A 101 -2.20 0.61 6.69
N TYR A 102 -2.52 -0.67 6.57
CA TYR A 102 -2.98 -1.25 5.29
C TYR A 102 -4.25 -0.57 4.77
N ASN A 103 -5.24 -0.35 5.63
CA ASN A 103 -6.47 0.36 5.24
C ASN A 103 -6.19 1.80 4.79
N LEU A 104 -5.32 2.52 5.50
CA LEU A 104 -4.96 3.89 5.13
C LEU A 104 -4.18 3.94 3.81
N TYR A 105 -3.28 2.98 3.58
CA TYR A 105 -2.58 2.83 2.31
C TYR A 105 -3.59 2.61 1.17
N ALA A 106 -4.47 1.63 1.31
CA ALA A 106 -5.50 1.32 0.32
C ALA A 106 -6.42 2.50 0.02
N PHE A 107 -6.79 3.27 1.04
CA PHE A 107 -7.57 4.48 0.87
C PHE A 107 -6.83 5.52 0.02
N ARG A 108 -5.57 5.81 0.33
CA ARG A 108 -4.78 6.78 -0.45
C ARG A 108 -4.58 6.33 -1.89
N THR A 109 -4.24 5.06 -2.08
CA THR A 109 -4.01 4.47 -3.40
C THR A 109 -5.29 4.49 -4.25
N SER A 110 -6.41 4.01 -3.69
CA SER A 110 -7.70 4.01 -4.40
C SER A 110 -8.17 5.42 -4.72
N GLN A 111 -8.02 6.40 -3.83
CA GLN A 111 -8.32 7.81 -4.14
C GLN A 111 -7.45 8.35 -5.29
N SER A 112 -6.16 8.02 -5.30
CA SER A 112 -5.27 8.38 -6.41
C SER A 112 -5.72 7.75 -7.73
N TRP A 113 -6.12 6.49 -7.70
CA TRP A 113 -6.66 5.77 -8.87
C TRP A 113 -7.95 6.40 -9.39
N ILE A 114 -8.91 6.70 -8.51
CA ILE A 114 -10.17 7.36 -8.88
C ILE A 114 -9.91 8.73 -9.51
N LYS A 115 -8.98 9.52 -8.94
CA LYS A 115 -8.57 10.80 -9.53
C LYS A 115 -7.96 10.62 -10.92
N ALA A 116 -7.10 9.62 -11.11
CA ALA A 116 -6.50 9.32 -12.41
C ALA A 116 -7.55 8.90 -13.44
N ILE A 117 -8.53 8.10 -13.04
CA ILE A 117 -9.68 7.71 -13.89
C ILE A 117 -10.49 8.93 -14.30
N GLY A 118 -10.77 9.86 -13.38
CA GLY A 118 -11.51 11.08 -13.69
C GLY A 118 -10.78 12.00 -14.70
N ASN A 119 -9.46 11.87 -14.83
CA ASN A 119 -8.64 12.62 -15.78
C ASN A 119 -8.42 11.88 -17.11
N ASP A 120 -9.00 10.69 -17.29
CA ASP A 120 -8.82 9.86 -18.48
C ASP A 120 -10.17 9.55 -19.16
N PRO A 121 -10.62 10.41 -20.11
CA PRO A 121 -11.91 10.26 -20.76
C PRO A 121 -12.01 9.01 -21.64
N GLU A 122 -10.88 8.44 -22.07
CA GLU A 122 -10.84 7.22 -22.88
C GLU A 122 -11.10 5.95 -22.03
N GLY A 123 -11.01 6.07 -20.69
CA GLY A 123 -11.27 4.96 -19.76
C GLY A 123 -10.19 3.88 -19.73
N ASN A 124 -9.03 4.13 -20.34
CA ASN A 124 -7.88 3.24 -20.35
C ASN A 124 -7.34 2.97 -18.93
N VAL A 125 -7.26 4.00 -18.09
CA VAL A 125 -6.82 3.91 -16.70
C VAL A 125 -7.77 3.02 -15.90
N PHE A 126 -9.09 3.20 -16.05
CA PHE A 126 -10.07 2.35 -15.37
C PHE A 126 -9.92 0.89 -15.79
N LYS A 127 -9.78 0.64 -17.10
CA LYS A 127 -9.61 -0.70 -17.67
C LYS A 127 -8.33 -1.36 -17.17
N ASN A 128 -7.21 -0.64 -17.16
CA ASN A 128 -5.91 -1.15 -16.73
C ASN A 128 -5.92 -1.49 -15.23
N ILE A 129 -6.39 -0.59 -14.38
CA ILE A 129 -6.49 -0.83 -12.94
C ILE A 129 -7.41 -2.02 -12.65
N THR A 130 -8.54 -2.12 -13.35
CA THR A 130 -9.45 -3.26 -13.23
C THR A 130 -8.77 -4.56 -13.61
N LYS A 131 -8.06 -4.58 -14.74
CA LYS A 131 -7.31 -5.76 -15.20
C LYS A 131 -6.24 -6.16 -14.19
N ASP A 132 -5.43 -5.21 -13.74
CA ASP A 132 -4.34 -5.46 -12.79
C ASP A 132 -4.88 -6.00 -11.47
N CYS A 133 -5.99 -5.45 -10.97
CA CYS A 133 -6.64 -5.94 -9.77
C CYS A 133 -7.26 -7.33 -9.93
N VAL A 134 -7.88 -7.63 -11.06
CA VAL A 134 -8.38 -8.99 -11.34
C VAL A 134 -7.22 -9.97 -11.40
N SER A 135 -6.12 -9.62 -12.09
CA SER A 135 -4.92 -10.46 -12.16
C SER A 135 -4.27 -10.67 -10.80
N ALA A 136 -4.21 -9.64 -9.94
CA ALA A 136 -3.69 -9.78 -8.59
C ALA A 136 -4.52 -10.77 -7.74
N ILE A 137 -5.85 -10.69 -7.82
CA ILE A 137 -6.75 -11.64 -7.14
C ILE A 137 -6.51 -13.06 -7.65
N GLN A 138 -6.48 -13.26 -8.97
CA GLN A 138 -6.30 -14.57 -9.59
C GLN A 138 -4.96 -15.22 -9.24
N ASN A 139 -3.90 -14.42 -9.22
CA ASN A 139 -2.57 -14.90 -8.86
C ASN A 139 -2.53 -15.39 -7.41
N GLU A 140 -3.16 -14.67 -6.49
CA GLU A 140 -3.18 -15.07 -5.07
C GLU A 140 -4.09 -16.26 -4.79
N ASP A 141 -5.24 -16.37 -5.48
CA ASP A 141 -6.05 -17.60 -5.44
C ASP A 141 -5.26 -18.83 -5.92
N PHE A 142 -4.45 -18.64 -6.97
CA PHE A 142 -3.63 -19.72 -7.52
C PHE A 142 -2.53 -20.15 -6.56
N ILE A 143 -1.84 -19.19 -5.93
CA ILE A 143 -0.81 -19.47 -4.90
C ILE A 143 -1.45 -20.20 -3.71
N ASP A 144 -2.57 -19.71 -3.19
CA ASP A 144 -3.29 -20.36 -2.07
C ASP A 144 -3.74 -21.79 -2.44
N THR A 145 -4.17 -22.00 -3.68
CA THR A 145 -4.53 -23.34 -4.18
C THR A 145 -3.32 -24.28 -4.23
N ILE A 146 -2.17 -23.79 -4.70
CA ILE A 146 -0.91 -24.56 -4.70
C ILE A 146 -0.49 -24.90 -3.28
N ASP A 147 -0.53 -23.95 -2.35
CA ASP A 147 -0.14 -24.17 -0.96
C ASP A 147 -1.04 -25.21 -0.29
N LYS A 148 -2.36 -25.14 -0.51
CA LYS A 148 -3.31 -26.15 -0.03
C LYS A 148 -3.03 -27.53 -0.63
N LEU A 149 -2.66 -27.60 -1.91
CA LEU A 149 -2.32 -28.86 -2.56
C LEU A 149 -1.00 -29.43 -2.02
N HIS A 150 0.02 -28.60 -1.89
CA HIS A 150 1.31 -28.98 -1.32
C HIS A 150 1.17 -29.54 0.10
N ASN A 151 0.39 -28.86 0.95
CA ASN A 151 0.14 -29.32 2.32
C ASN A 151 -0.63 -30.65 2.40
N LYS A 152 -1.41 -31.01 1.37
CA LYS A 152 -2.09 -32.31 1.28
C LYS A 152 -1.15 -33.43 0.83
N ILE A 153 -0.20 -33.13 -0.06
CA ILE A 153 0.73 -34.10 -0.65
C ILE A 153 1.95 -34.32 0.25
N SER A 154 2.37 -33.28 0.97
CA SER A 154 3.50 -33.30 1.90
C SER A 154 3.07 -32.66 3.21
N PRO A 155 2.25 -33.37 4.02
CA PRO A 155 1.90 -32.87 5.35
C PRO A 155 3.18 -32.63 6.14
N LYS A 156 3.35 -31.42 6.69
CA LYS A 156 4.45 -31.16 7.63
C LYS A 156 4.36 -32.18 8.78
N PRO A 157 5.49 -32.78 9.19
CA PRO A 157 5.53 -33.65 10.37
C PRO A 157 5.08 -32.92 11.64
#